data_AF-A0A5N5Q7S8-F1
#
_entry.id   AF-A0A5N5Q7S8-F1
#
_cell.length_a   1.000
_cell.length_b   1.000
_cell.length_c   1.000
_cell.angle_alpha   90.00
_cell.angle_beta   90.00
_cell.angle_gamma   90.00
#
_symmetry.space_group_name_H-M   'P 1'
#
loop_
_entity.id
_entity.type
_entity.pdbx_description
1 polymer ?
#
loop_
_entity_poly.entity_id
_entity_poly.type
_entity_poly.pdbx_seq_one_letter_code
_entity_poly.pdbx_strand_id
1 'polypeptide(L)'
;MASTTPSKHALLNRNLTIAVSLTTFSCHKLGRILLATFPMPTSNTRYLVSLVLESTCRYFQEEEKPLIDDHHLREIAEFSDSVMALAARLEVDLRNERWTGQKLEDVRMMYTRIIFKFTNFLLDNTSGDPQVMIDGLTSSLHSAQTYLSTTDAMVLWNDVVYTAKHWEIWYAHSTTMPSPEDPTKLEKMMLKLSSGWRNVMKGSGRGKRVGKRVEKKVG
;
A
#
# COMPACT_ATOMS: atom_id res chain seq x y z
N MET A 1 -6.49 5.24 -32.21
CA MET A 1 -5.90 5.77 -30.97
C MET A 1 -7.01 5.96 -29.97
N ALA A 2 -7.13 5.09 -28.97
CA ALA A 2 -8.17 5.22 -27.95
C ALA A 2 -7.75 6.31 -26.97
N SER A 3 -8.47 7.44 -26.94
CA SER A 3 -8.33 8.39 -25.85
C SER A 3 -9.01 7.79 -24.61
N THR A 4 -8.21 7.18 -23.74
CA THR A 4 -8.65 6.83 -22.40
C THR A 4 -8.78 8.14 -21.64
N THR A 5 -9.94 8.77 -21.76
CA THR A 5 -10.36 9.79 -20.80
C THR A 5 -10.31 9.12 -19.43
N PRO A 6 -9.54 9.65 -18.46
CA PRO A 6 -9.50 9.08 -17.12
C PRO A 6 -10.93 9.00 -16.60
N SER A 7 -11.28 7.89 -15.96
CA SER A 7 -12.55 7.81 -15.26
C SER A 7 -12.69 9.04 -14.36
N LYS A 8 -13.85 9.69 -14.35
CA LYS A 8 -14.15 10.77 -13.38
C LYS A 8 -13.97 10.31 -11.92
N HIS A 9 -13.82 8.99 -11.72
CA HIS A 9 -13.63 8.33 -10.45
C HIS A 9 -12.25 7.65 -10.35
N ALA A 10 -11.24 8.03 -11.12
CA ALA A 10 -9.87 7.55 -10.92
C ALA A 10 -9.26 8.19 -9.66
N LEU A 11 -8.53 7.40 -8.85
CA LEU A 11 -7.69 7.95 -7.77
C LEU A 11 -6.48 8.70 -8.34
N LEU A 12 -5.88 8.14 -9.40
CA LEU A 12 -4.64 8.61 -10.00
C LEU A 12 -4.95 9.64 -11.09
N ASN A 13 -5.46 10.80 -10.69
CA ASN A 13 -5.86 11.88 -11.60
C ASN A 13 -4.69 12.83 -11.93
N ARG A 14 -4.96 13.81 -12.81
CA ARG A 14 -3.97 14.82 -13.22
C ARG A 14 -3.47 15.68 -12.05
N ASN A 15 -4.31 16.01 -11.09
CA ASN A 15 -3.90 16.86 -9.96
C ASN A 15 -2.97 16.10 -9.02
N LEU A 16 -3.26 14.82 -8.77
CA LEU A 16 -2.36 13.96 -7.99
C LEU A 16 -1.03 13.75 -8.72
N THR A 17 -1.07 13.61 -10.05
CA THR A 17 0.15 13.57 -10.89
C THR A 17 1.03 14.81 -10.67
N ILE A 18 0.43 16.00 -10.74
CA ILE A 18 1.13 17.27 -10.48
C ILE A 18 1.63 17.33 -9.03
N ALA A 19 0.84 16.85 -8.07
CA ALA A 19 1.24 16.86 -6.66
C ALA A 19 2.47 15.99 -6.40
N VAL A 20 2.50 14.78 -6.98
CA VAL A 20 3.62 13.84 -6.86
C VAL A 20 4.88 14.42 -7.51
N SER A 21 4.75 15.16 -8.61
CA SER A 21 5.90 15.79 -9.25
C SER A 21 6.46 16.97 -8.46
N LEU A 22 5.63 17.70 -7.73
CA LEU A 22 6.05 18.92 -7.02
C LEU A 22 6.44 18.69 -5.56
N THR A 23 6.05 17.57 -4.96
CA THR A 23 6.21 17.36 -3.51
C THR A 23 6.55 15.92 -3.15
N THR A 24 7.22 15.75 -2.01
CA THR A 24 7.39 14.43 -1.40
C THR A 24 6.10 13.99 -0.72
N PHE A 25 5.72 12.74 -0.96
CA PHE A 25 4.57 12.12 -0.31
C PHE A 25 4.99 11.39 0.95
N SER A 26 4.08 11.36 1.92
CA SER A 26 4.17 10.50 3.09
C SER A 26 3.11 9.41 3.02
N CYS A 27 3.35 8.30 3.70
CA CYS A 27 2.40 7.19 3.80
C CYS A 27 1.05 7.63 4.41
N HIS A 28 1.02 8.69 5.22
CA HIS A 28 -0.21 9.31 5.72
C HIS A 28 -1.07 9.92 4.60
N LYS A 29 -0.45 10.65 3.67
CA LYS A 29 -1.16 11.24 2.52
C LYS A 29 -1.65 10.14 1.59
N LEU A 30 -0.78 9.19 1.26
CA LEU A 30 -1.12 8.07 0.38
C LEU A 30 -2.22 7.18 0.98
N GLY A 31 -2.16 6.89 2.28
CA GLY A 31 -3.18 6.10 2.97
C GLY A 31 -4.57 6.73 2.86
N ARG A 32 -4.67 8.05 3.04
CA ARG A 32 -5.94 8.78 2.89
C ARG A 32 -6.46 8.79 1.45
N ILE A 33 -5.56 8.92 0.46
CA ILE A 33 -5.91 8.82 -0.95
C ILE A 33 -6.46 7.43 -1.28
N LEU A 34 -5.79 6.37 -0.85
CA LEU A 34 -6.23 5.00 -1.09
C LEU A 34 -7.57 4.71 -0.39
N LEU A 35 -7.77 5.23 0.83
CA LEU A 35 -9.02 5.10 1.57
C LEU A 35 -10.21 5.83 0.92
N ALA A 36 -9.98 6.84 0.08
CA ALA A 36 -11.04 7.51 -0.68
C ALA A 36 -11.78 6.55 -1.65
N THR A 37 -11.23 5.36 -1.90
CA THR A 37 -11.90 4.23 -2.57
C THR A 37 -13.19 3.83 -1.87
N PHE A 38 -13.20 3.87 -0.54
CA PHE A 38 -14.23 3.25 0.27
C PHE A 38 -15.18 4.30 0.84
N PRO A 39 -16.47 3.96 1.00
CA PRO A 39 -17.48 4.90 1.46
C PRO A 39 -17.30 5.28 2.94
N MET A 40 -16.62 4.45 3.74
CA MET A 40 -16.13 4.78 5.07
C MET A 40 -14.97 3.84 5.50
N PRO A 41 -13.98 4.28 6.31
CA PRO A 41 -12.85 3.45 6.72
C PRO A 41 -13.22 2.41 7.77
N THR A 42 -13.34 1.15 7.35
CA THR A 42 -13.46 -0.05 8.20
C THR A 42 -12.09 -0.63 8.55
N SER A 43 -12.03 -1.51 9.55
CA SER A 43 -10.85 -2.29 9.93
C SER A 43 -10.26 -3.01 8.73
N ASN A 44 -11.08 -3.69 7.93
CA ASN A 44 -10.63 -4.41 6.74
C ASN A 44 -9.98 -3.46 5.70
N THR A 45 -10.62 -2.32 5.42
CA THR A 45 -10.10 -1.36 4.42
C THR A 45 -8.84 -0.64 4.90
N ARG A 46 -8.76 -0.28 6.18
CA ARG A 46 -7.54 0.31 6.78
C ARG A 46 -6.40 -0.69 6.78
N TYR A 47 -6.70 -1.94 7.07
CA TYR A 47 -5.73 -3.02 7.04
C TYR A 47 -5.21 -3.28 5.62
N LEU A 48 -6.10 -3.35 4.63
CA LEU A 48 -5.74 -3.44 3.21
C LEU A 48 -4.83 -2.28 2.78
N VAL A 49 -5.21 -1.04 3.12
CA VAL A 49 -4.40 0.14 2.79
C VAL A 49 -3.04 0.09 3.50
N SER A 50 -2.99 -0.34 4.76
CA SER A 50 -1.73 -0.50 5.51
C SER A 50 -0.79 -1.50 4.83
N LEU A 51 -1.34 -2.62 4.34
CA LEU A 51 -0.60 -3.62 3.56
C LEU A 51 -0.09 -3.03 2.24
N VAL A 52 -0.93 -2.27 1.51
CA VAL A 52 -0.54 -1.64 0.25
C VAL A 52 0.62 -0.67 0.46
N LEU A 53 0.57 0.16 1.49
CA LEU A 53 1.66 1.08 1.84
C LEU A 53 2.95 0.34 2.18
N GLU A 54 2.85 -0.74 2.96
CA GLU A 54 4.00 -1.58 3.32
C GLU A 54 4.63 -2.24 2.10
N SER A 55 3.81 -2.85 1.24
CA SER A 55 4.26 -3.51 0.01
C SER A 55 4.87 -2.53 -0.98
N THR A 56 4.35 -1.30 -1.03
CA THR A 56 4.91 -0.20 -1.84
C THR A 56 6.31 0.15 -1.33
N CYS A 57 6.49 0.30 -0.02
CA CYS A 57 7.82 0.56 0.56
C CYS A 57 8.78 -0.61 0.34
N ARG A 58 8.30 -1.85 0.49
CA ARG A 58 9.09 -3.07 0.26
C ARG A 58 9.56 -3.20 -1.19
N TYR A 59 8.69 -2.85 -2.15
CA TYR A 59 9.03 -2.83 -3.57
C TYR A 59 10.27 -1.96 -3.85
N PHE A 60 10.39 -0.80 -3.17
CA PHE A 60 11.54 0.09 -3.33
C PHE A 60 12.82 -0.41 -2.66
N GLN A 61 12.71 -1.28 -1.66
CA GLN A 61 13.86 -1.78 -0.91
C GLN A 61 14.54 -2.98 -1.58
N GLU A 62 14.10 -3.35 -2.79
CA GLU A 62 14.61 -4.48 -3.59
C GLU A 62 14.78 -5.77 -2.78
N GLU A 63 13.92 -6.01 -1.80
CA GLU A 63 13.98 -7.23 -1.02
C GLU A 63 13.52 -8.41 -1.88
N GLU A 64 14.24 -9.55 -1.86
CA GLU A 64 13.81 -10.83 -2.47
C GLU A 64 12.52 -11.42 -1.85
N LYS A 65 11.82 -10.65 -1.01
CA LYS A 65 10.63 -11.08 -0.31
C LYS A 65 9.39 -10.89 -1.17
N PRO A 66 8.37 -11.75 -0.99
CA PRO A 66 7.10 -11.53 -1.65
C PRO A 66 6.49 -10.18 -1.22
N LEU A 67 5.77 -9.52 -2.15
CA LEU A 67 5.03 -8.30 -1.85
C LEU A 67 4.01 -8.52 -0.74
N ILE A 68 3.43 -9.71 -0.66
CA ILE A 68 2.48 -10.10 0.39
C ILE A 68 2.75 -11.53 0.86
N ASP A 69 2.81 -11.69 2.18
CA ASP A 69 2.95 -13.01 2.81
C ASP A 69 1.64 -13.80 2.72
N ASP A 70 1.73 -15.13 2.68
CA ASP A 70 0.57 -16.02 2.55
C ASP A 70 -0.47 -15.82 3.66
N HIS A 71 -0.03 -15.45 4.86
CA HIS A 71 -0.94 -15.17 5.97
C HIS A 71 -1.81 -13.94 5.67
N HIS A 72 -1.18 -12.83 5.29
CA HIS A 72 -1.87 -11.58 4.94
C HIS A 72 -2.73 -11.75 3.69
N LEU A 73 -2.25 -12.55 2.72
CA LEU A 73 -3.03 -12.88 1.53
C LEU A 73 -4.33 -13.61 1.88
N ARG A 74 -4.29 -14.59 2.79
CA ARG A 74 -5.50 -15.29 3.25
C ARG A 74 -6.49 -14.35 3.91
N GLU A 75 -6.00 -13.43 4.74
CA GLU A 75 -6.85 -12.43 5.39
C GLU A 75 -7.51 -11.51 4.35
N ILE A 76 -6.76 -10.93 3.41
CA ILE A 76 -7.36 -10.04 2.40
C ILE A 76 -8.27 -10.78 1.42
N ALA A 77 -8.08 -12.08 1.23
CA ALA A 77 -8.99 -12.89 0.44
C ALA A 77 -10.38 -12.97 1.08
N GLU A 78 -10.52 -12.89 2.41
CA GLU A 78 -11.83 -12.86 3.07
C GLU A 78 -12.65 -11.63 2.69
N PHE A 79 -11.99 -10.53 2.33
CA PHE A 79 -12.63 -9.28 1.89
C PHE A 79 -12.15 -8.86 0.49
N SER A 80 -12.10 -9.82 -0.43
CA SER A 80 -11.65 -9.63 -1.83
C SER A 80 -12.38 -8.52 -2.57
N ASP A 81 -13.63 -8.22 -2.23
CA ASP A 81 -14.40 -7.12 -2.83
C ASP A 81 -13.74 -5.76 -2.57
N SER A 82 -13.10 -5.58 -1.41
CA SER A 82 -12.34 -4.36 -1.11
C SER A 82 -11.06 -4.27 -1.94
N VAL A 83 -10.42 -5.41 -2.23
CA VAL A 83 -9.25 -5.48 -3.13
C VAL A 83 -9.68 -5.11 -4.55
N MET A 84 -10.81 -5.67 -5.02
CA MET A 84 -11.36 -5.38 -6.34
C MET A 84 -11.80 -3.92 -6.47
N ALA A 85 -12.45 -3.36 -5.46
CA ALA A 85 -12.83 -1.95 -5.43
C ALA A 85 -11.59 -1.04 -5.53
N LEU A 86 -10.52 -1.36 -4.81
CA LEU A 86 -9.26 -0.63 -4.88
C LEU A 86 -8.60 -0.76 -6.26
N ALA A 87 -8.55 -1.97 -6.83
CA ALA A 87 -8.03 -2.21 -8.18
C ALA A 87 -8.78 -1.39 -9.24
N ALA A 88 -10.11 -1.39 -9.18
CA ALA A 88 -10.95 -0.62 -10.11
C ALA A 88 -10.68 0.88 -9.98
N ARG A 89 -10.53 1.39 -8.75
CA ARG A 89 -10.31 2.81 -8.46
C ARG A 89 -8.90 3.29 -8.80
N LEU A 90 -7.93 2.38 -8.84
CA LEU A 90 -6.58 2.61 -9.35
C LEU A 90 -6.46 2.37 -10.86
N GLU A 91 -7.55 2.02 -11.55
CA GLU A 91 -7.56 1.69 -12.98
C GLU A 91 -6.53 0.60 -13.33
N VAL A 92 -6.49 -0.45 -12.51
CA VAL A 92 -5.71 -1.65 -12.80
C VAL A 92 -6.36 -2.39 -13.97
N ASP A 93 -5.61 -2.64 -15.04
CA ASP A 93 -6.13 -3.41 -16.17
C ASP A 93 -6.08 -4.91 -15.85
N LEU A 94 -7.26 -5.48 -15.63
CA LEU A 94 -7.44 -6.91 -15.32
C LEU A 94 -8.06 -7.70 -16.48
N ARG A 95 -8.32 -7.07 -17.64
CA ARG A 95 -9.13 -7.66 -18.72
C ARG A 95 -8.49 -8.87 -19.40
N ASN A 96 -7.16 -8.93 -19.40
CA ASN A 96 -6.39 -9.99 -20.05
C ASN A 96 -5.68 -10.91 -19.04
N GLU A 97 -6.03 -10.78 -17.76
CA GLU A 97 -5.43 -11.62 -16.73
C GLU A 97 -5.98 -13.06 -16.79
N ARG A 98 -5.08 -14.01 -16.58
CA ARG A 98 -5.42 -15.43 -16.54
C ARG A 98 -5.95 -15.79 -15.16
N TRP A 99 -7.23 -15.54 -14.94
CA TRP A 99 -7.93 -15.99 -13.75
C TRP A 99 -7.85 -17.51 -13.63
N THR A 100 -7.38 -18.01 -12.49
CA THR A 100 -7.20 -19.44 -12.25
C THR A 100 -8.45 -20.08 -11.66
N GLY A 101 -9.38 -19.25 -11.16
CA GLY A 101 -10.55 -19.69 -10.41
C GLY A 101 -10.20 -20.06 -8.96
N GLN A 102 -8.92 -20.02 -8.58
CA GLN A 102 -8.48 -20.19 -7.21
C GLN A 102 -8.43 -18.84 -6.52
N LYS A 103 -9.35 -18.63 -5.56
CA LYS A 103 -9.52 -17.36 -4.85
C LYS A 103 -8.22 -16.72 -4.36
N LEU A 104 -7.31 -17.51 -3.76
CA LEU A 104 -6.05 -16.97 -3.24
C LEU A 104 -5.09 -16.53 -4.34
N GLU A 105 -5.00 -17.28 -5.45
CA GLU A 105 -4.14 -16.94 -6.58
C GLU A 105 -4.66 -15.69 -7.30
N ASP A 106 -5.97 -15.64 -7.54
CA ASP A 106 -6.65 -14.52 -8.18
C ASP A 106 -6.51 -13.23 -7.35
N VAL A 107 -6.69 -13.32 -6.03
CA VAL A 107 -6.47 -12.17 -5.12
C VAL A 107 -5.01 -11.76 -5.09
N ARG A 108 -4.06 -12.72 -5.08
CA ARG A 108 -2.62 -12.40 -5.11
C ARG A 108 -2.27 -11.64 -6.38
N MET A 109 -2.73 -12.11 -7.53
CA MET A 109 -2.49 -11.47 -8.82
C MET A 109 -3.07 -10.05 -8.83
N MET A 110 -4.32 -9.87 -8.41
CA MET A 110 -4.94 -8.55 -8.31
C MET A 110 -4.17 -7.62 -7.37
N TYR A 111 -3.76 -8.12 -6.20
CA TYR A 111 -2.97 -7.36 -5.23
C TYR A 111 -1.61 -6.94 -5.80
N THR A 112 -0.89 -7.85 -6.44
CA THR A 112 0.39 -7.54 -7.10
C THR A 112 0.22 -6.47 -8.17
N ARG A 113 -0.85 -6.51 -8.97
CA ARG A 113 -1.14 -5.49 -9.98
C ARG A 113 -1.47 -4.13 -9.38
N ILE A 114 -2.18 -4.10 -8.24
CA ILE A 114 -2.39 -2.87 -7.46
C ILE A 114 -1.04 -2.26 -7.06
N ILE A 115 -0.14 -3.06 -6.48
CA ILE A 115 1.18 -2.56 -6.05
C ILE A 115 1.96 -2.01 -7.24
N PHE A 116 2.07 -2.75 -8.34
CA PHE A 116 2.80 -2.27 -9.52
C PHE A 116 2.20 -0.99 -10.11
N LYS A 117 0.87 -0.93 -10.27
CA LYS A 117 0.19 0.26 -10.80
C LYS A 117 0.47 1.48 -9.91
N PHE A 118 0.35 1.30 -8.59
CA PHE A 118 0.52 2.38 -7.63
C PHE A 118 1.98 2.83 -7.51
N THR A 119 2.92 1.89 -7.41
CA THR A 119 4.35 2.21 -7.33
C THR A 119 4.87 2.84 -8.61
N ASN A 120 4.50 2.32 -9.79
CA ASN A 120 4.91 2.92 -11.06
C ASN A 120 4.36 4.33 -11.20
N PHE A 121 3.11 4.58 -10.78
CA PHE A 121 2.58 5.94 -10.74
C PHE A 121 3.44 6.88 -9.89
N LEU A 122 3.91 6.46 -8.72
CA LEU A 122 4.77 7.28 -7.89
C LEU A 122 6.13 7.55 -8.57
N LEU A 123 6.76 6.52 -9.15
CA LEU A 123 8.05 6.64 -9.83
C LEU A 123 7.97 7.50 -11.09
N ASP A 124 7.00 7.24 -11.95
CA ASP A 124 6.84 7.90 -13.25
C ASP A 124 6.56 9.40 -13.11
N ASN A 125 5.99 9.81 -11.96
CA ASN A 125 5.58 11.19 -11.72
C ASN A 125 6.43 11.91 -10.69
N THR A 126 7.38 11.24 -10.02
CA THR A 126 8.32 11.93 -9.14
C THR A 126 9.30 12.75 -9.99
N SER A 127 9.42 14.05 -9.73
CA SER A 127 10.46 14.86 -10.35
C SER A 127 11.72 14.85 -9.49
N GLY A 128 12.89 14.76 -10.12
CA GLY A 128 14.17 14.71 -9.42
C GLY A 128 14.56 13.32 -8.96
N ASP A 129 15.26 13.22 -7.82
CA ASP A 129 15.79 11.97 -7.29
C ASP A 129 14.68 11.11 -6.64
N PRO A 130 14.34 9.94 -7.20
CA PRO A 130 13.34 9.05 -6.63
C PRO A 130 13.67 8.61 -5.20
N GLN A 131 14.95 8.60 -4.81
CA GLN A 131 15.38 8.19 -3.47
C GLN A 131 14.78 9.08 -2.38
N VAL A 132 14.61 10.38 -2.63
CA VAL A 132 14.03 11.31 -1.66
C VAL A 132 12.55 10.95 -1.37
N MET A 133 11.82 10.52 -2.38
CA MET A 133 10.44 10.04 -2.23
C MET A 133 10.41 8.71 -1.48
N ILE A 134 11.29 7.77 -1.84
CA ILE A 134 11.42 6.46 -1.18
C ILE A 134 11.73 6.61 0.31
N ASP A 135 12.66 7.49 0.67
CA ASP A 135 13.03 7.79 2.06
C ASP A 135 11.87 8.42 2.83
N GLY A 136 11.14 9.35 2.20
CA GLY A 136 9.94 9.97 2.77
C GLY A 136 8.82 8.96 3.05
N LEU A 137 8.60 8.01 2.15
CA LEU A 137 7.61 6.95 2.34
C LEU A 137 8.05 5.97 3.43
N THR A 138 9.28 5.48 3.36
CA THR A 138 9.83 4.50 4.30
C THR A 138 9.85 5.05 5.74
N SER A 139 10.32 6.29 5.92
CA SER A 139 10.37 6.94 7.23
C SER A 139 9.00 7.22 7.84
N SER A 140 7.98 7.42 7.01
CA SER A 140 6.61 7.73 7.46
C SER A 140 5.69 6.50 7.57
N LEU A 141 6.13 5.31 7.13
CA LEU A 141 5.32 4.10 7.08
C LEU A 141 4.75 3.72 8.46
N HIS A 142 5.60 3.61 9.48
CA HIS A 142 5.16 3.21 10.82
C HIS A 142 4.11 4.16 11.39
N SER A 143 4.39 5.46 11.30
CA SER A 143 3.50 6.50 11.80
C SER A 143 2.14 6.46 11.09
N ALA A 144 2.14 6.22 9.77
CA ALA A 144 0.92 6.10 8.99
C ALA A 144 0.12 4.86 9.39
N GLN A 145 0.77 3.70 9.54
CA GLN A 145 0.11 2.47 10.01
C GLN A 145 -0.51 2.67 11.40
N THR A 146 0.22 3.26 12.34
CA THR A 146 -0.32 3.59 13.67
C THR A 146 -1.54 4.49 13.54
N TYR A 147 -1.45 5.58 12.79
CA TYR A 147 -2.58 6.50 12.57
C TYR A 147 -3.79 5.82 11.95
N LEU A 148 -3.61 4.96 10.93
CA LEU A 148 -4.72 4.20 10.33
C LEU A 148 -5.38 3.25 11.34
N SER A 149 -4.59 2.69 12.27
CA SER A 149 -5.06 1.73 13.27
C SER A 149 -5.76 2.36 14.48
N THR A 150 -5.27 3.50 14.98
CA THR A 150 -5.71 4.07 16.25
C THR A 150 -6.72 5.20 16.09
N THR A 151 -6.77 5.83 14.92
CA THR A 151 -7.66 6.98 14.71
C THR A 151 -9.10 6.52 14.62
N ASP A 152 -9.99 7.26 15.28
CA ASP A 152 -11.44 7.05 15.19
C ASP A 152 -11.92 7.07 13.72
N ALA A 153 -12.94 6.27 13.40
CA ALA A 153 -13.43 6.13 12.03
C ALA A 153 -13.96 7.42 11.42
N MET A 154 -14.62 8.25 12.22
CA MET A 154 -15.16 9.51 11.75
C MET A 154 -14.08 10.56 11.57
N VAL A 155 -13.12 10.60 12.50
CA VAL A 155 -11.96 11.50 12.36
C VAL A 155 -11.18 11.14 11.10
N LEU A 156 -10.86 9.85 10.91
CA LEU A 156 -10.15 9.38 9.71
C LEU A 156 -10.97 9.64 8.44
N TRP A 157 -12.29 9.46 8.49
CA TRP A 157 -13.16 9.75 7.35
C TRP A 157 -13.13 11.23 6.97
N ASN A 158 -13.22 12.15 7.95
CA ASN A 158 -13.12 13.58 7.70
C ASN A 158 -11.78 13.94 7.05
N ASP A 159 -10.68 13.33 7.50
CA ASP A 159 -9.36 13.54 6.93
C ASP A 159 -9.25 13.00 5.49
N VAL A 160 -9.91 11.88 5.19
CA VAL A 160 -10.03 11.33 3.83
C VAL A 160 -10.81 12.28 2.93
N VAL A 161 -11.97 12.77 3.38
CA VAL A 161 -12.80 13.73 2.63
C VAL A 161 -12.03 15.02 2.36
N TYR A 162 -11.33 15.54 3.38
CA TYR A 162 -10.50 16.73 3.22
C TYR A 162 -9.39 16.51 2.18
N THR A 163 -8.68 15.37 2.28
CA THR A 163 -7.61 15.01 1.34
C THR A 163 -8.15 14.84 -0.08
N ALA A 164 -9.28 14.16 -0.24
CA ALA A 164 -9.88 13.93 -1.53
C ALA A 164 -10.33 15.25 -2.18
N LYS A 165 -10.94 16.16 -1.43
CA LYS A 165 -11.27 17.51 -1.90
C LYS A 165 -10.04 18.31 -2.31
N HIS A 166 -8.98 18.27 -1.50
CA HIS A 166 -7.74 18.99 -1.78
C HIS A 166 -7.09 18.56 -3.10
N TRP A 167 -7.16 17.28 -3.45
CA TRP A 167 -6.60 16.74 -4.70
C TRP A 167 -7.63 16.58 -5.82
N GLU A 168 -8.85 17.08 -5.63
CA GLU A 168 -10.00 16.91 -6.53
C GLU A 168 -10.22 15.45 -6.95
N ILE A 169 -10.00 14.53 -6.00
CA ILE A 169 -10.28 13.10 -6.15
C ILE A 169 -11.71 12.86 -5.72
N TRP A 170 -12.50 12.17 -6.56
CA TRP A 170 -13.82 11.71 -6.14
C TRP A 170 -13.68 10.71 -5.00
N TYR A 171 -14.52 10.79 -3.97
CA TYR A 171 -14.56 9.82 -2.87
C TYR A 171 -15.95 9.21 -2.75
N ALA A 172 -16.02 7.93 -2.36
CA ALA A 172 -17.28 7.25 -2.18
C ALA A 172 -18.04 7.86 -1.00
N HIS A 173 -19.29 8.27 -1.20
CA HIS A 173 -20.09 8.87 -0.13
C HIS A 173 -20.88 7.77 0.59
N SER A 174 -20.75 7.66 1.91
CA SER A 174 -21.75 7.00 2.76
C SER A 174 -22.54 8.04 3.53
N THR A 175 -23.86 7.92 3.56
CA THR A 175 -24.72 8.58 4.55
C THR A 175 -24.97 7.72 5.78
N THR A 176 -24.54 6.44 5.73
CA THR A 176 -24.78 5.46 6.79
C THR A 176 -23.48 5.12 7.48
N MET A 177 -23.47 5.30 8.80
CA MET A 177 -22.37 4.88 9.65
C MET A 177 -22.29 3.34 9.61
N PRO A 178 -21.11 2.75 9.32
CA PRO A 178 -20.91 1.33 9.56
C PRO A 178 -21.12 1.06 11.04
N SER A 179 -21.69 -0.10 11.35
CA SER A 179 -21.84 -0.56 12.73
C SER A 179 -20.48 -0.48 13.44
N PRO A 180 -20.41 -0.04 14.71
CA PRO A 180 -19.16 0.01 15.45
C PRO A 180 -18.50 -1.37 15.41
N GLU A 181 -17.38 -1.46 14.70
CA GLU A 181 -16.59 -2.68 14.61
C GLU A 181 -15.86 -2.91 15.93
N ASP A 182 -15.60 -4.18 16.26
CA ASP A 182 -14.76 -4.53 17.41
C ASP A 182 -13.38 -3.87 17.25
N PRO A 183 -13.00 -2.93 18.13
CA PRO A 183 -11.73 -2.21 18.02
C PRO A 183 -10.52 -3.16 18.12
N THR A 184 -10.69 -4.35 18.73
CA THR A 184 -9.63 -5.34 18.83
C THR A 184 -9.34 -6.04 17.50
N LYS A 185 -10.27 -6.02 16.53
CA LYS A 185 -10.09 -6.67 15.23
C LYS A 185 -8.96 -6.01 14.45
N LEU A 186 -9.00 -4.69 14.33
CA LEU A 186 -7.96 -3.92 13.64
C LEU A 186 -6.63 -4.02 14.40
N GLU A 187 -6.66 -3.89 15.72
CA GLU A 187 -5.46 -4.02 16.55
C GLU A 187 -4.76 -5.38 16.34
N LYS A 188 -5.51 -6.49 16.35
CA LYS A 188 -4.98 -7.84 16.07
C LYS A 188 -4.36 -7.94 14.68
N MET A 189 -5.02 -7.38 13.67
CA MET A 189 -4.50 -7.36 12.29
C MET A 189 -3.21 -6.53 12.18
N MET A 190 -3.13 -5.39 12.86
CA MET A 190 -1.96 -4.50 12.84
C MET A 190 -0.79 -5.02 13.69
N LEU A 191 -1.07 -5.70 14.80
CA LEU A 191 -0.05 -6.40 15.58
C LEU A 191 0.66 -7.47 14.73
N LYS A 192 -0.09 -8.20 13.89
CA LYS A 192 0.48 -9.17 12.95
C LYS A 192 1.41 -8.51 11.92
N LEU A 193 1.04 -7.35 11.36
CA LEU A 193 1.94 -6.56 10.48
C LEU A 193 3.24 -6.16 11.20
N SER A 194 3.12 -5.62 12.42
CA SER A 194 4.29 -5.16 13.19
C SER A 194 5.26 -6.30 13.58
N SER A 195 4.75 -7.52 13.70
CA SER A 195 5.56 -8.70 13.99
C SER A 195 6.41 -9.15 12.79
N GLY A 196 5.93 -8.91 11.56
CA GLY A 196 6.71 -9.05 10.33
C GLY A 196 7.91 -8.11 10.34
N TRP A 197 7.71 -6.83 10.69
CA TRP A 197 8.78 -5.83 10.77
C TRP A 197 9.86 -6.16 11.82
N ARG A 198 9.49 -6.58 13.04
CA ARG A 198 10.49 -6.87 14.10
C ARG A 198 11.45 -8.01 13.76
N ASN A 199 11.01 -8.96 12.93
CA ASN A 199 11.88 -10.02 12.42
C ASN A 199 12.83 -9.51 11.31
N VAL A 200 12.43 -8.48 10.56
CA VAL A 200 13.25 -7.84 9.52
C VAL A 200 14.40 -7.02 10.12
N MET A 201 14.15 -6.24 11.17
CA MET A 201 15.24 -5.46 11.80
C MET A 201 16.26 -6.31 12.58
N LYS A 202 15.89 -7.50 13.06
CA LYS A 202 16.83 -8.40 13.75
C LYS A 202 17.71 -9.20 12.80
N GLY A 203 17.41 -9.22 11.50
CA GLY A 203 18.15 -9.98 10.49
C GLY A 203 19.44 -9.32 9.97
N SER A 204 19.59 -8.00 10.07
CA SER A 204 20.76 -7.29 9.46
C SER A 204 21.97 -7.14 10.39
N GLY A 205 21.98 -7.85 11.53
CA GLY A 205 22.96 -7.67 12.60
C GLY A 205 23.81 -8.90 12.92
N ARG A 206 24.43 -9.58 11.95
CA ARG A 206 25.58 -10.46 12.26
C ARG A 206 26.48 -10.68 11.04
N GLY A 207 27.57 -9.91 11.02
CA GLY A 207 28.55 -9.91 9.94
C GLY A 207 29.28 -11.24 9.75
N LYS A 208 29.71 -11.46 8.51
CA LYS A 208 30.84 -12.33 8.20
C LYS A 208 31.96 -11.45 7.67
N ARG A 209 32.88 -11.12 8.58
CA ARG A 209 34.17 -10.53 8.23
C ARG A 209 34.89 -11.47 7.27
N VAL A 210 35.32 -10.88 6.17
CA VAL A 210 36.38 -11.35 5.28
C VAL A 210 37.60 -11.76 6.11
N GLY A 211 38.07 -12.98 5.89
CA GLY A 211 39.23 -13.57 6.56
C GLY A 211 40.10 -14.36 5.58
N LYS A 212 40.86 -13.61 4.77
CA LYS A 212 42.20 -13.89 4.24
C LYS A 212 42.55 -15.31 3.74
N ARG A 213 42.76 -15.38 2.41
CA ARG A 213 43.72 -16.25 1.72
C ARG A 213 45.06 -16.32 2.48
N VAL A 214 45.56 -17.53 2.69
CA VAL A 214 47.00 -17.81 2.77
C VAL A 214 47.26 -19.00 1.86
N GLU A 215 47.86 -18.73 0.70
CA GLU A 215 48.68 -19.72 0.02
C GLU A 215 49.94 -19.95 0.85
N LYS A 216 50.33 -21.21 1.07
CA LYS A 216 51.75 -21.55 1.04
C LYS A 216 51.98 -22.98 0.58
N LYS A 217 52.92 -23.05 -0.36
CA LYS A 217 53.50 -24.18 -1.08
C LYS A 217 54.46 -25.01 -0.22
N VAL A 218 54.62 -26.25 -0.69
CA VAL A 218 55.82 -27.14 -0.64
C VAL A 218 56.08 -27.91 0.66
N GLY A 219 56.22 -29.23 0.44
CA GLY A 219 56.60 -30.30 1.36
C GLY A 219 56.26 -31.61 0.68
#